data_AF-B4JZB7-F1
#
_entry.id   AF-B4JZB7-F1
#
_cell.length_a   1.000
_cell.length_b   1.000
_cell.length_c   1.000
_cell.angle_alpha   90.00
_cell.angle_beta   90.00
_cell.angle_gamma   90.00
#
_symmetry.space_group_name_H-M   'P 1'
#
loop_
_entity.id
_entity.type
_entity.pdbx_description
1 polymer ?
#
loop_
_entity_poly.entity_id
_entity_poly.type
_entity_poly.pdbx_seq_one_letter_code
_entity_poly.pdbx_strand_id
1 'polypeptide(L)'
;MSEPFRGLPQSVRSYYLQLFGAALVSILISVLLLHLVGQLHDVVVKDEDCCIAAMVLFVLGLTTLCIYVNVIQLRRKFPVNWIICCSIALLLALGNSFLLAQQDSENLLLTLEVLSLMCLFLLLGYWLPAHCPPLIYIGLTSLIVLVLVCIILSIISHLSEDDNTVAVHMVHGVMWVCMCPMLVFQSQVINGHLQNVLPVLDIPLCSLLLLIDFMACYAFVEAADDIIMAVQLVSSDNRRIIYDGIANMLEEKL
;
A
#
# COMPACT_ATOMS: atom_id res chain seq x y z
N MET A 1 10.72 -28.07 -26.36
CA MET A 1 10.19 -28.99 -25.32
C MET A 1 9.51 -28.14 -24.26
N SER A 2 8.18 -28.14 -24.22
CA SER A 2 7.40 -27.48 -23.17
C SER A 2 7.43 -28.35 -21.92
N GLU A 3 8.02 -27.87 -20.84
CA GLU A 3 7.94 -28.56 -19.55
C GLU A 3 6.46 -28.75 -19.16
N PRO A 4 6.07 -29.94 -18.66
CA PRO A 4 4.69 -30.18 -18.24
C PRO A 4 4.34 -29.29 -17.05
N PHE A 5 3.07 -28.88 -16.97
CA PHE A 5 2.48 -28.17 -15.83
C PHE A 5 2.75 -28.94 -14.53
N ARG A 6 3.72 -28.50 -13.72
CA ARG A 6 4.00 -29.04 -12.37
C ARG A 6 3.19 -28.29 -11.32
N GLY A 7 1.87 -28.23 -11.49
CA GLY A 7 0.93 -27.76 -10.49
C GLY A 7 -0.01 -28.90 -10.11
N LEU A 8 -0.31 -29.06 -8.82
CA LEU A 8 -1.40 -29.93 -8.38
C LEU A 8 -2.70 -29.49 -9.09
N PRO A 9 -3.59 -30.42 -9.48
CA PRO A 9 -4.91 -30.04 -9.97
C PRO A 9 -5.62 -29.24 -8.88
N GLN A 10 -5.75 -27.93 -9.08
CA GLN A 10 -6.39 -27.02 -8.14
C GLN A 10 -7.80 -26.72 -8.59
N SER A 11 -8.76 -26.85 -7.69
CA SER A 11 -10.08 -26.26 -7.88
C SER A 11 -9.98 -24.74 -7.76
N VAL A 12 -10.83 -24.02 -8.49
CA VAL A 12 -10.91 -22.55 -8.44
C VAL A 12 -11.05 -22.02 -7.01
N ARG A 13 -11.82 -22.73 -6.17
CA ARG A 13 -11.96 -22.42 -4.74
C ARG A 13 -10.64 -22.53 -3.97
N SER A 14 -9.84 -23.57 -4.23
CA SER A 14 -8.54 -23.77 -3.57
C SER A 14 -7.54 -22.69 -3.96
N TYR A 15 -7.57 -22.25 -5.22
CA TYR A 15 -6.76 -21.14 -5.73
C TYR A 15 -7.02 -19.83 -4.95
N TYR A 16 -8.29 -19.39 -4.90
CA TYR A 16 -8.64 -18.15 -4.21
C TYR A 16 -8.41 -18.22 -2.70
N LEU A 17 -8.66 -19.38 -2.07
CA LEU A 17 -8.41 -19.57 -0.65
C LEU A 17 -6.91 -19.45 -0.32
N GLN A 18 -6.03 -20.01 -1.16
CA GLN A 18 -4.58 -19.89 -0.97
C GLN A 18 -4.12 -18.45 -1.18
N LEU A 19 -4.60 -17.79 -2.24
CA LEU A 19 -4.17 -16.43 -2.58
C LEU A 19 -4.61 -15.42 -1.52
N PHE A 20 -5.92 -15.33 -1.27
CA PHE A 20 -6.48 -14.37 -0.31
C PHE A 20 -6.23 -14.78 1.13
N GLY A 21 -6.21 -16.09 1.42
CA GLY A 21 -5.89 -16.59 2.76
C GLY A 21 -4.45 -16.28 3.15
N ALA A 22 -3.48 -16.52 2.26
CA ALA A 22 -2.09 -16.16 2.53
C ALA A 22 -1.90 -14.64 2.67
N ALA A 23 -2.51 -13.85 1.77
CA ALA A 23 -2.47 -12.38 1.88
C ALA A 23 -3.05 -11.90 3.21
N LEU A 24 -4.23 -12.41 3.60
CA LEU A 24 -4.89 -12.06 4.87
C LEU A 24 -4.01 -12.42 6.07
N VAL A 25 -3.43 -13.62 6.11
CA VAL A 25 -2.54 -14.03 7.20
C VAL A 25 -1.32 -13.11 7.27
N SER A 26 -0.69 -12.79 6.14
CA SER A 26 0.47 -11.89 6.13
C SER A 26 0.11 -10.46 6.56
N ILE A 27 -1.04 -9.94 6.14
CA ILE A 27 -1.56 -8.63 6.56
C ILE A 27 -1.83 -8.64 8.07
N LEU A 28 -2.51 -9.66 8.60
CA LEU A 28 -2.77 -9.78 10.03
C LEU A 28 -1.48 -9.84 10.85
N ILE A 29 -0.48 -10.61 10.40
CA ILE A 29 0.85 -10.63 11.03
C ILE A 29 1.48 -9.24 11.02
N SER A 30 1.38 -8.51 9.90
CA SER A 30 1.95 -7.17 9.77
C SER A 30 1.27 -6.17 10.70
N VAL A 31 -0.06 -6.20 10.81
CA VAL A 31 -0.83 -5.38 11.75
C VAL A 31 -0.49 -5.72 13.21
N LEU A 32 -0.34 -7.01 13.52
CA LEU A 32 0.08 -7.45 14.87
C LEU A 32 1.49 -7.00 15.21
N LEU A 33 2.43 -7.09 14.26
CA LEU A 33 3.80 -6.62 14.43
C LEU A 33 3.83 -5.11 14.65
N LEU A 34 3.08 -4.36 13.85
CA LEU A 34 2.94 -2.91 13.98
C LEU A 34 2.40 -2.52 15.36
N HIS A 35 1.33 -3.18 15.83
CA HIS A 35 0.77 -2.93 17.15
C HIS A 35 1.74 -3.30 18.28
N LEU A 36 2.42 -4.44 18.15
CA LEU A 36 3.42 -4.90 19.13
C LEU A 36 4.59 -3.93 19.23
N VAL A 37 5.11 -3.45 18.10
CA VAL A 37 6.22 -2.49 18.05
C VAL A 37 5.78 -1.14 18.61
N GLY A 38 4.56 -0.67 18.31
CA GLY A 38 4.00 0.55 18.90
C GLY A 38 3.90 0.47 20.43
N GLN A 39 3.45 -0.66 20.98
CA GLN A 39 3.44 -0.86 22.45
C GLN A 39 4.83 -0.91 23.08
N LEU A 40 5.83 -1.35 22.32
CA LEU A 40 7.22 -1.45 22.77
C LEU A 40 8.03 -0.18 22.46
N HIS A 41 7.41 0.85 21.89
CA HIS A 41 8.09 2.06 21.42
C HIS A 41 8.94 2.70 22.52
N ASP A 42 8.35 2.90 23.71
CA ASP A 42 9.01 3.52 24.87
C ASP A 42 10.22 2.72 25.42
N VAL A 43 10.27 1.42 25.13
CA VAL A 43 11.30 0.50 25.64
C VAL A 43 12.38 0.21 24.59
N VAL A 44 12.03 0.16 23.31
CA VAL A 44 12.87 -0.39 22.24
C VAL A 44 13.37 0.68 21.25
N VAL A 45 12.60 1.72 20.98
CA VAL A 45 12.86 2.65 19.85
C VAL A 45 13.67 3.89 20.28
N LYS A 46 14.12 3.95 21.53
CA LYS A 46 14.98 5.04 22.02
C LYS A 46 16.41 5.02 21.46
N ASP A 47 16.85 3.90 20.89
CA ASP A 47 18.18 3.77 20.28
C ASP A 47 18.11 4.04 18.76
N GLU A 48 18.95 4.97 18.29
CA GLU A 48 19.12 5.31 16.87
C GLU A 48 19.45 4.08 16.00
N ASP A 49 20.11 3.07 16.59
CA ASP A 49 20.47 1.81 15.93
C ASP A 49 19.24 1.00 15.49
N CYS A 50 18.11 1.12 16.19
CA CYS A 50 16.87 0.42 15.84
C CYS A 50 16.28 0.94 14.51
N CYS A 51 16.35 2.25 14.29
CA CYS A 51 15.89 2.89 13.06
C CYS A 51 16.75 2.46 11.84
N ILE A 52 18.08 2.39 12.02
CA ILE A 52 18.98 1.90 10.98
C ILE A 52 18.69 0.43 10.64
N ALA A 53 18.48 -0.42 11.65
CA ALA A 53 18.13 -1.82 11.45
C ALA A 53 16.80 -1.96 10.69
N ALA A 54 15.79 -1.16 11.02
CA ALA A 54 14.50 -1.14 10.32
C ALA A 54 14.64 -0.78 8.84
N MET A 55 15.40 0.29 8.54
CA MET A 55 15.71 0.70 7.17
C MET A 55 16.44 -0.40 6.40
N VAL A 56 17.43 -1.05 7.02
CA VAL A 56 18.17 -2.15 6.40
C VAL A 56 17.25 -3.33 6.09
N LEU A 57 16.38 -3.72 7.02
CA LEU A 57 15.40 -4.80 6.80
C LEU A 57 14.44 -4.48 5.66
N PHE A 58 13.93 -3.24 5.62
CA PHE A 58 13.02 -2.79 4.56
C PHE A 58 13.69 -2.78 3.19
N VAL A 59 14.89 -2.17 3.08
CA VAL A 59 15.68 -2.12 1.84
C VAL A 59 16.09 -3.53 1.38
N LEU A 60 16.48 -4.41 2.31
CA LEU A 60 16.82 -5.79 2.00
C LEU A 60 15.59 -6.55 1.48
N GLY A 61 14.43 -6.37 2.10
CA GLY A 61 13.16 -6.94 1.65
C GLY A 61 12.80 -6.50 0.24
N LEU A 62 12.85 -5.19 -0.05
CA LEU A 62 12.59 -4.64 -1.38
C LEU A 62 13.58 -5.13 -2.43
N THR A 63 14.88 -5.12 -2.10
CA THR A 63 15.92 -5.60 -3.02
C THR A 63 15.72 -7.08 -3.34
N THR A 64 15.40 -7.89 -2.32
CA THR A 64 15.11 -9.32 -2.50
C THR A 64 13.86 -9.52 -3.35
N LEU A 65 12.80 -8.71 -3.15
CA LEU A 65 11.61 -8.72 -4.00
C LEU A 65 11.95 -8.41 -5.46
N CYS A 66 12.73 -7.35 -5.71
CA CYS A 66 13.14 -6.99 -7.07
C CYS A 66 13.91 -8.13 -7.75
N ILE A 67 14.85 -8.76 -7.05
CA ILE A 67 15.58 -9.92 -7.58
C ILE A 67 14.61 -11.08 -7.84
N TYR A 68 13.73 -11.38 -6.89
CA TYR A 68 12.78 -12.49 -6.97
C TYR A 68 11.81 -12.37 -8.16
N VAL A 69 11.23 -11.18 -8.38
CA VAL A 69 10.29 -10.93 -9.49
C VAL A 69 10.96 -11.13 -10.84
N ASN A 70 12.23 -10.74 -10.98
CA ASN A 70 13.00 -10.86 -12.22
C ASN A 70 13.51 -12.29 -12.49
N VAL A 71 13.74 -13.10 -11.46
CA VAL A 71 14.26 -14.46 -11.61
C VAL A 71 13.11 -15.47 -11.74
N ILE A 72 12.63 -15.66 -12.97
CA ILE A 72 11.50 -16.58 -13.32
C ILE A 72 11.75 -18.02 -12.80
N GLN A 73 13.01 -18.47 -12.79
CA GLN A 73 13.38 -19.82 -12.35
C GLN A 73 13.09 -20.07 -10.87
N LEU A 74 13.17 -19.04 -10.01
CA LEU A 74 12.86 -19.15 -8.58
C LEU A 74 11.35 -19.26 -8.36
N ARG A 75 10.56 -18.51 -9.13
CA ARG A 75 9.09 -18.50 -9.03
C ARG A 75 8.45 -19.86 -9.35
N ARG A 76 9.08 -20.65 -10.22
CA ARG A 76 8.56 -21.95 -10.67
C ARG A 76 8.91 -23.13 -9.76
N LYS A 77 9.73 -22.94 -8.72
CA LYS A 77 10.16 -24.04 -7.83
C LYS A 77 9.28 -24.09 -6.57
N PHE A 78 8.35 -25.04 -6.54
CA PHE A 78 7.64 -25.40 -5.31
C PHE A 78 8.51 -26.31 -4.43
N PRO A 79 8.59 -26.13 -3.09
CA PRO A 79 7.94 -25.10 -2.26
C PRO A 79 8.79 -23.83 -2.04
N VAL A 80 9.92 -23.69 -2.75
CA VAL A 80 10.90 -22.61 -2.56
C VAL A 80 10.28 -21.23 -2.77
N ASN A 81 9.38 -21.08 -3.74
CA ASN A 81 8.65 -19.83 -4.01
C ASN A 81 7.88 -19.31 -2.79
N TRP A 82 7.20 -20.20 -2.05
CA TRP A 82 6.47 -19.86 -0.83
C TRP A 82 7.41 -19.39 0.28
N ILE A 83 8.52 -20.11 0.49
CA ILE A 83 9.50 -19.75 1.53
C ILE A 83 10.07 -18.37 1.26
N ILE A 84 10.49 -18.10 0.02
CA ILE A 84 11.04 -16.79 -0.37
C ILE A 84 10.00 -15.68 -0.18
N CYS A 85 8.75 -15.88 -0.63
CA CYS A 85 7.69 -14.90 -0.44
C CYS A 85 7.40 -14.63 1.04
N CYS A 86 7.35 -15.65 1.89
CA CYS A 86 7.17 -15.49 3.33
C CYS A 86 8.34 -14.74 3.98
N SER A 87 9.58 -15.03 3.56
CA SER A 87 10.76 -14.29 4.04
C SER A 87 10.72 -12.82 3.62
N ILE A 88 10.36 -12.52 2.37
CA ILE A 88 10.19 -11.13 1.90
C ILE A 88 9.07 -10.43 2.68
N ALA A 89 7.92 -11.09 2.84
CA ALA A 89 6.79 -10.58 3.62
C ALA A 89 7.21 -10.20 5.04
N LEU A 90 7.95 -11.10 5.72
CA LEU A 90 8.42 -10.86 7.08
C LEU A 90 9.44 -9.71 7.15
N LEU A 91 10.40 -9.64 6.22
CA LEU A 91 11.38 -8.55 6.17
C LEU A 91 10.72 -7.19 5.97
N LEU A 92 9.77 -7.12 5.03
CA LEU A 92 9.03 -5.89 4.75
C LEU A 92 8.11 -5.52 5.91
N ALA A 93 7.38 -6.48 6.48
CA ALA A 93 6.49 -6.23 7.62
C ALA A 93 7.26 -5.74 8.84
N LEU A 94 8.39 -6.38 9.18
CA LEU A 94 9.25 -5.94 10.28
C LEU A 94 9.82 -4.54 10.01
N GLY A 95 10.45 -4.33 8.84
CA GLY A 95 10.99 -3.03 8.47
C GLY A 95 9.94 -1.93 8.55
N ASN A 96 8.75 -2.17 8.00
CA ASN A 96 7.65 -1.21 8.03
C ASN A 96 7.16 -0.95 9.46
N SER A 97 6.99 -2.00 10.29
CA SER A 97 6.52 -1.85 11.67
C SER A 97 7.46 -1.03 12.57
N PHE A 98 8.77 -1.14 12.37
CA PHE A 98 9.75 -0.34 13.10
C PHE A 98 9.90 1.07 12.57
N LEU A 99 9.68 1.30 11.27
CA LEU A 99 9.68 2.65 10.69
C LEU A 99 8.44 3.45 11.11
N LEU A 100 7.30 2.79 11.25
CA LEU A 100 6.01 3.39 11.60
C LEU A 100 5.68 3.25 13.10
N ALA A 101 6.70 3.21 13.97
CA ALA A 101 6.52 2.84 15.38
C ALA A 101 5.78 3.89 16.23
N GLN A 102 5.53 5.09 15.72
CA GLN A 102 4.78 6.15 16.42
C GLN A 102 3.29 6.03 16.12
N GLN A 103 2.61 5.14 16.85
CA GLN A 103 1.23 4.78 16.57
C GLN A 103 0.27 5.11 17.71
N ASP A 104 -0.73 5.95 17.41
CA ASP A 104 -1.86 6.25 18.28
C ASP A 104 -3.04 5.28 18.09
N SER A 105 -3.97 5.27 19.05
CA SER A 105 -5.13 4.34 19.08
C SER A 105 -6.12 4.48 17.92
N GLU A 106 -6.05 5.54 17.11
CA GLU A 106 -6.92 5.77 15.94
C GLU A 106 -6.61 4.83 14.75
N ASN A 107 -5.50 4.09 14.84
CA ASN A 107 -4.94 3.29 13.77
C ASN A 107 -5.75 2.05 13.34
N LEU A 108 -6.66 1.58 14.19
CA LEU A 108 -7.54 0.46 13.83
C LEU A 108 -8.61 0.90 12.82
N LEU A 109 -9.06 2.16 12.88
CA LEU A 109 -9.99 2.72 11.90
C LEU A 109 -9.31 2.88 10.55
N LEU A 110 -8.07 3.38 10.52
CA LEU A 110 -7.27 3.52 9.29
C LEU A 110 -6.99 2.15 8.65
N THR A 111 -6.62 1.16 9.46
CA THR A 111 -6.42 -0.21 9.00
C THR A 111 -7.69 -0.76 8.34
N LEU A 112 -8.85 -0.53 8.98
CA LEU A 112 -10.14 -0.98 8.47
C LEU A 112 -10.53 -0.22 7.19
N GLU A 113 -10.27 1.08 7.10
CA GLU A 113 -10.46 1.90 5.91
C GLU A 113 -9.69 1.29 4.72
N VAL A 114 -8.38 1.13 4.86
CA VAL A 114 -7.52 0.58 3.80
C VAL A 114 -7.99 -0.82 3.40
N LEU A 115 -8.26 -1.72 4.35
CA LEU A 115 -8.74 -3.06 4.04
C LEU A 115 -10.09 -3.07 3.33
N SER A 116 -11.02 -2.21 3.75
CA SER A 116 -12.34 -2.11 3.12
C SER A 116 -12.24 -1.63 1.67
N LEU A 117 -11.39 -0.63 1.40
CA LEU A 117 -11.12 -0.13 0.05
C LEU A 117 -10.42 -1.19 -0.80
N MET A 118 -9.45 -1.92 -0.23
CA MET A 118 -8.80 -3.03 -0.93
C MET A 118 -9.82 -4.08 -1.37
N CYS A 119 -10.69 -4.51 -0.46
CA CYS A 119 -11.71 -5.50 -0.76
C CYS A 119 -12.67 -4.99 -1.84
N LEU A 120 -13.12 -3.73 -1.74
CA LEU A 120 -14.03 -3.12 -2.69
C LEU A 120 -13.42 -3.03 -4.09
N PHE A 121 -12.17 -2.57 -4.22
CA PHE A 121 -11.52 -2.44 -5.53
C PHE A 121 -11.13 -3.80 -6.13
N LEU A 122 -10.76 -4.78 -5.30
CA LEU A 122 -10.52 -6.15 -5.77
C LEU A 122 -11.80 -6.80 -6.30
N LEU A 123 -12.94 -6.62 -5.60
CA LEU A 123 -14.25 -7.07 -6.06
C LEU A 123 -14.67 -6.36 -7.35
N LEU A 124 -14.42 -5.05 -7.45
CA LEU A 124 -14.71 -4.28 -8.65
C LEU A 124 -13.89 -4.77 -9.85
N GLY A 125 -12.61 -5.13 -9.64
CA GLY A 125 -11.76 -5.69 -10.70
C GLY A 125 -12.10 -7.13 -11.10
N TYR A 126 -12.78 -7.89 -10.23
CA TYR A 126 -13.32 -9.21 -10.58
C TYR A 126 -14.53 -9.09 -11.52
N TRP A 127 -15.34 -8.04 -11.36
CA TRP A 127 -16.53 -7.82 -12.17
C TRP A 127 -16.19 -7.16 -13.52
N LEU A 128 -15.49 -7.88 -14.40
CA LEU A 128 -15.22 -7.41 -15.77
C LEU A 128 -16.43 -7.71 -16.69
N PRO A 129 -17.07 -6.70 -17.33
CA PRO A 129 -18.15 -6.93 -18.28
C PRO A 129 -17.68 -7.69 -19.53
N ALA A 130 -18.50 -8.59 -20.05
CA ALA A 130 -18.17 -9.53 -21.14
C ALA A 130 -17.68 -8.92 -22.47
N HIS A 131 -17.78 -7.61 -22.65
CA HIS A 131 -17.40 -6.90 -23.88
C HIS A 131 -16.53 -5.66 -23.62
N CYS A 132 -16.05 -5.46 -22.38
CA CYS A 132 -15.22 -4.32 -22.04
C CYS A 132 -13.75 -4.77 -21.96
N PRO A 133 -12.83 -4.15 -22.73
CA PRO A 133 -11.41 -4.48 -22.60
C PRO A 133 -10.89 -4.05 -21.21
N PRO A 134 -10.03 -4.86 -20.56
CA PRO A 134 -9.61 -4.65 -19.17
C PRO A 134 -9.09 -3.23 -18.86
N LEU A 135 -8.28 -2.68 -19.77
CA LEU A 135 -7.70 -1.33 -19.62
C LEU A 135 -8.73 -0.20 -19.69
N ILE A 136 -9.75 -0.32 -20.56
CA ILE A 136 -10.82 0.68 -20.62
C ILE A 136 -11.67 0.59 -19.34
N TYR A 137 -11.95 -0.63 -18.87
CA TYR A 137 -12.65 -0.82 -17.61
C TYR A 137 -11.91 -0.16 -16.43
N ILE A 138 -10.59 -0.38 -16.31
CA ILE A 138 -9.76 0.30 -15.29
C ILE A 138 -9.93 1.81 -15.41
N GLY A 139 -9.71 2.39 -16.59
CA GLY A 139 -9.83 3.83 -16.79
C GLY A 139 -11.21 4.39 -16.44
N LEU A 140 -12.29 3.69 -16.81
CA LEU A 140 -13.66 4.09 -16.46
C LEU A 140 -13.91 4.00 -14.96
N THR A 141 -13.51 2.91 -14.30
CA THR A 141 -13.67 2.77 -12.85
C THR A 141 -12.88 3.81 -12.08
N SER A 142 -11.64 4.11 -12.48
CA SER A 142 -10.83 5.15 -11.86
C SER A 142 -11.40 6.54 -12.08
N LEU A 143 -11.96 6.83 -13.26
CA LEU A 143 -12.65 8.10 -13.51
C LEU A 143 -13.89 8.25 -12.61
N ILE A 144 -14.69 7.18 -12.45
CA ILE A 144 -15.85 7.19 -11.55
C ILE A 144 -15.41 7.45 -10.11
N VAL A 145 -14.39 6.74 -9.62
CA VAL A 145 -13.85 6.95 -8.27
C VAL A 145 -13.33 8.37 -8.09
N LEU A 146 -12.60 8.91 -9.06
CA LEU A 146 -12.13 10.30 -9.03
C LEU A 146 -13.29 11.29 -8.89
N VAL A 147 -14.33 11.15 -9.71
CA VAL A 147 -15.51 12.04 -9.64
C VAL A 147 -16.21 11.92 -8.28
N LEU A 148 -16.38 10.70 -7.76
CA LEU A 148 -16.98 10.48 -6.45
C LEU A 148 -16.15 11.12 -5.33
N VAL A 149 -14.82 10.94 -5.35
CA VAL A 149 -13.90 11.57 -4.40
C VAL A 149 -14.00 13.09 -4.47
N CYS A 150 -13.99 13.68 -5.67
CA CYS A 150 -14.16 15.14 -5.82
C CYS A 150 -15.49 15.64 -5.24
N ILE A 151 -16.58 14.91 -5.45
CA ILE A 151 -17.90 15.27 -4.89
C ILE A 151 -17.86 15.19 -3.36
N ILE A 152 -17.33 14.10 -2.80
CA ILE A 152 -17.21 13.91 -1.34
C ILE A 152 -16.36 15.02 -0.73
N LEU A 153 -15.18 15.31 -1.30
CA LEU A 153 -14.29 16.37 -0.82
C LEU A 153 -14.94 17.75 -0.93
N SER A 154 -15.72 18.01 -1.99
CA SER A 154 -16.45 19.28 -2.12
C SER A 154 -17.51 19.42 -1.03
N ILE A 155 -18.23 18.35 -0.71
CA ILE A 155 -19.23 18.33 0.36
C ILE A 155 -18.55 18.57 1.72
N ILE A 156 -17.44 17.85 1.99
CA ILE A 156 -16.66 18.02 3.23
C ILE A 156 -16.13 19.45 3.34
N SER A 157 -15.58 20.01 2.26
CA SER A 157 -15.08 21.39 2.22
C SER A 157 -16.18 22.42 2.48
N HIS A 158 -17.42 22.17 2.06
CA HIS A 158 -18.54 23.06 2.34
C HIS A 158 -19.11 22.91 3.75
N LEU A 159 -18.95 21.75 4.39
CA LEU A 159 -19.47 21.47 5.73
C LEU A 159 -18.45 21.70 6.84
N SER A 160 -17.16 21.63 6.53
CA SER A 160 -16.08 21.83 7.50
C SER A 160 -15.83 23.31 7.73
N GLU A 161 -15.77 23.70 9.00
CA GLU A 161 -15.29 25.03 9.40
C GLU A 161 -13.76 25.04 9.60
N ASP A 162 -13.12 23.86 9.66
CA ASP A 162 -11.69 23.70 9.90
C ASP A 162 -10.94 23.23 8.63
N ASP A 163 -9.95 24.02 8.22
CA ASP A 163 -9.11 23.77 7.04
C ASP A 163 -8.20 22.55 7.23
N ASN A 164 -7.77 22.24 8.47
CA ASN A 164 -6.92 21.08 8.74
C ASN A 164 -7.69 19.77 8.51
N THR A 165 -8.95 19.70 8.93
CA THR A 165 -9.82 18.55 8.68
C THR A 165 -10.01 18.29 7.18
N VAL A 166 -10.15 19.35 6.37
CA VAL A 166 -10.26 19.23 4.90
C VAL A 166 -8.96 18.68 4.29
N ALA A 167 -7.80 19.14 4.79
CA ALA A 167 -6.49 18.71 4.31
C ALA A 167 -6.24 17.21 4.54
N VAL A 168 -6.59 16.68 5.73
CA VAL A 168 -6.50 15.24 6.03
C VAL A 168 -7.36 14.43 5.06
N HIS A 169 -8.63 14.81 4.89
CA HIS A 169 -9.51 14.12 3.95
C HIS A 169 -9.04 14.20 2.49
N MET A 170 -8.37 15.29 2.10
CA MET A 170 -7.77 15.41 0.77
C MET A 170 -6.67 14.36 0.56
N VAL A 171 -5.80 14.13 1.57
CA VAL A 171 -4.76 13.08 1.48
C VAL A 171 -5.40 11.70 1.32
N HIS A 172 -6.42 11.38 2.12
CA HIS A 172 -7.17 10.12 1.97
C HIS A 172 -7.81 10.00 0.58
N GLY A 173 -8.42 11.08 0.08
CA GLY A 173 -9.00 11.12 -1.27
C GLY A 173 -7.97 10.84 -2.36
N VAL A 174 -6.75 11.39 -2.25
CA VAL A 174 -5.64 11.10 -3.17
C VAL A 174 -5.27 9.62 -3.11
N MET A 175 -5.16 9.04 -1.91
CA MET A 175 -4.93 7.60 -1.76
C MET A 175 -5.99 6.80 -2.52
N TRP A 176 -7.28 7.10 -2.34
CA TRP A 176 -8.37 6.34 -2.96
C TRP A 176 -8.27 6.36 -4.50
N VAL A 177 -7.95 7.52 -5.06
CA VAL A 177 -7.78 7.71 -6.51
C VAL A 177 -6.57 6.94 -7.03
N CYS A 178 -5.45 6.92 -6.31
CA CYS A 178 -4.24 6.17 -6.70
C CYS A 178 -4.42 4.66 -6.54
N MET A 179 -5.10 4.23 -5.49
CA MET A 179 -5.30 2.83 -5.12
C MET A 179 -6.27 2.11 -6.07
N CYS A 180 -7.31 2.81 -6.54
CA CYS A 180 -8.31 2.25 -7.45
C CYS A 180 -7.72 1.59 -8.71
N PRO A 181 -6.98 2.29 -9.60
CA PRO A 181 -6.44 1.68 -10.81
C PRO A 181 -5.47 0.55 -10.50
N MET A 182 -4.68 0.68 -9.42
CA MET A 182 -3.69 -0.31 -9.01
C MET A 182 -4.36 -1.64 -8.63
N LEU A 183 -5.36 -1.61 -7.75
CA LEU A 183 -6.02 -2.82 -7.26
C LEU A 183 -7.00 -3.43 -8.26
N VAL A 184 -7.68 -2.61 -9.07
CA VAL A 184 -8.51 -3.11 -10.18
C VAL A 184 -7.63 -3.84 -11.20
N PHE A 185 -6.48 -3.27 -11.56
CA PHE A 185 -5.51 -3.92 -12.44
C PHE A 185 -4.99 -5.23 -11.85
N GLN A 186 -4.57 -5.22 -10.59
CA GLN A 186 -4.06 -6.41 -9.91
C GLN A 186 -5.14 -7.51 -9.83
N SER A 187 -6.39 -7.16 -9.53
CA SER A 187 -7.51 -8.10 -9.54
C SER A 187 -7.72 -8.72 -10.92
N GLN A 188 -7.65 -7.92 -11.99
CA GLN A 188 -7.75 -8.44 -13.36
C GLN A 188 -6.59 -9.39 -13.73
N VAL A 189 -5.37 -9.11 -13.25
CA VAL A 189 -4.22 -9.99 -13.42
C VAL A 189 -4.43 -11.31 -12.66
N ILE A 190 -4.88 -11.25 -11.40
CA ILE A 190 -5.19 -12.43 -10.56
C ILE A 190 -6.26 -13.30 -11.22
N ASN A 191 -7.29 -12.69 -11.79
CA ASN A 191 -8.39 -13.42 -12.46
C ASN A 191 -8.05 -13.86 -13.88
N GLY A 192 -6.84 -13.55 -14.38
CA GLY A 192 -6.39 -13.94 -15.71
C GLY A 192 -7.08 -13.18 -16.85
N HIS A 193 -7.77 -12.06 -16.59
CA HIS A 193 -8.47 -11.28 -17.62
C HIS A 193 -7.52 -10.63 -18.63
N LEU A 194 -6.27 -10.38 -18.26
CA LEU A 194 -5.28 -9.75 -19.15
C LEU A 194 -4.58 -10.74 -20.09
N GLN A 195 -4.35 -11.98 -19.63
CA GLN A 195 -3.57 -13.00 -20.35
C GLN A 195 -4.38 -14.25 -20.71
N ASN A 196 -5.68 -14.27 -20.40
CA ASN A 196 -6.59 -15.43 -20.52
C ASN A 196 -6.12 -16.70 -19.78
N VAL A 197 -5.20 -16.55 -18.81
CA VAL A 197 -4.61 -17.64 -18.03
C VAL A 197 -4.51 -17.22 -16.57
N LEU A 198 -4.95 -18.10 -15.67
CA LEU A 198 -4.81 -17.91 -14.22
C LEU A 198 -3.33 -18.06 -13.82
N PRO A 199 -2.78 -17.14 -13.02
CA PRO A 199 -1.38 -17.17 -12.59
C PRO A 199 -1.18 -18.17 -11.42
N VAL A 200 -1.44 -19.45 -11.66
CA VAL A 200 -1.42 -20.52 -10.62
C VAL A 200 -0.03 -20.69 -9.97
N LEU A 201 1.05 -20.46 -10.72
CA LEU A 201 2.42 -20.55 -10.18
C LEU A 201 2.86 -19.30 -9.43
N ASP A 202 2.18 -18.17 -9.65
CA ASP A 202 2.50 -16.89 -9.03
C ASP A 202 1.59 -16.57 -7.83
N ILE A 203 0.79 -17.54 -7.33
CA ILE A 203 -0.04 -17.37 -6.11
C ILE A 203 0.75 -16.71 -4.96
N PRO A 204 1.96 -17.18 -4.59
CA PRO A 204 2.69 -16.59 -3.46
C PRO A 204 3.12 -15.14 -3.74
N LEU A 205 3.41 -14.82 -5.01
CA LEU A 205 3.77 -13.47 -5.43
C LEU A 205 2.55 -12.56 -5.42
N CYS A 206 1.40 -13.00 -5.91
CA CYS A 206 0.15 -12.24 -5.85
C CYS A 206 -0.26 -11.94 -4.41
N SER A 207 -0.17 -12.92 -3.51
CA SER A 207 -0.42 -12.71 -2.07
C SER A 207 0.55 -11.71 -1.45
N LEU A 208 1.83 -11.77 -1.81
CA LEU A 208 2.85 -10.83 -1.35
C LEU A 208 2.61 -9.41 -1.87
N LEU A 209 2.19 -9.26 -3.13
CA LEU A 209 1.86 -7.96 -3.70
C LEU A 209 0.68 -7.32 -2.97
N LEU A 210 -0.37 -8.10 -2.65
CA LEU A 210 -1.48 -7.59 -1.83
C LEU A 210 -1.03 -7.08 -0.46
N LEU A 211 -0.08 -7.76 0.19
CA LEU A 211 0.53 -7.27 1.43
C LEU A 211 1.27 -5.94 1.21
N ILE A 212 2.04 -5.83 0.13
CA ILE A 212 2.79 -4.61 -0.20
C ILE A 212 1.82 -3.45 -0.47
N ASP A 213 0.75 -3.70 -1.23
CA ASP A 213 -0.28 -2.70 -1.51
C ASP A 213 -0.95 -2.22 -0.22
N PHE A 214 -1.26 -3.15 0.70
CA PHE A 214 -1.75 -2.82 2.04
C PHE A 214 -0.77 -1.93 2.80
N MET A 215 0.50 -2.35 2.93
CA MET A 215 1.51 -1.59 3.68
C MET A 215 1.76 -0.22 3.08
N ALA A 216 1.78 -0.09 1.75
CA ALA A 216 1.99 1.17 1.06
C ALA A 216 0.82 2.13 1.28
N CYS A 217 -0.43 1.65 1.15
CA CYS A 217 -1.61 2.48 1.41
C CYS A 217 -1.67 2.89 2.89
N TYR A 218 -1.37 1.95 3.79
CA TYR A 218 -1.33 2.21 5.22
C TYR A 218 -0.31 3.29 5.58
N ALA A 219 0.94 3.12 5.14
CA ALA A 219 2.01 4.09 5.39
C ALA A 219 1.71 5.48 4.78
N PHE A 220 1.03 5.51 3.63
CA PHE A 220 0.62 6.78 3.00
C PHE A 220 -0.39 7.56 3.84
N VAL A 221 -1.36 6.86 4.44
CA VAL A 221 -2.38 7.48 5.30
C VAL A 221 -1.78 7.89 6.64
N GLU A 222 -0.91 7.07 7.21
CA GLU A 222 -0.19 7.40 8.44
C GLU A 222 0.70 8.65 8.25
N ALA A 223 1.28 8.84 7.08
CA ALA A 223 2.06 10.03 6.74
C ALA A 223 1.19 11.26 6.39
N ALA A 224 -0.13 11.24 6.62
CA ALA A 224 -1.02 12.33 6.19
C ALA A 224 -0.62 13.67 6.79
N ASP A 225 -0.31 13.74 8.09
CA ASP A 225 0.08 14.98 8.76
C ASP A 225 1.40 15.53 8.22
N ASP A 226 2.39 14.66 7.98
CA ASP A 226 3.67 15.04 7.37
C ASP A 226 3.49 15.57 5.94
N ILE A 227 2.61 14.93 5.16
CA ILE A 227 2.27 15.37 3.81
C ILE A 227 1.60 16.75 3.85
N ILE A 228 0.65 16.96 4.76
CA ILE A 228 -0.05 18.24 4.92
C ILE A 228 0.94 19.34 5.30
N MET A 229 1.79 19.08 6.29
CA MET A 229 2.84 20.01 6.71
C MET A 229 3.77 20.35 5.54
N ALA A 230 4.23 19.35 4.77
CA ALA A 230 5.08 19.56 3.62
C ALA A 230 4.39 20.41 2.53
N VAL A 231 3.11 20.15 2.24
CA VAL A 231 2.31 20.93 1.28
C VAL A 231 2.15 22.38 1.75
N GLN A 232 1.87 22.59 3.03
CA GLN A 232 1.76 23.93 3.63
C GLN A 232 3.09 24.71 3.57
N LEU A 233 4.23 24.03 3.78
CA LEU A 233 5.56 24.65 3.63
C LEU A 233 5.88 25.01 2.18
N VAL A 234 5.42 24.20 1.22
CA VAL A 234 5.68 24.40 -0.21
C VAL A 234 4.78 25.48 -0.82
N SER A 235 3.57 25.67 -0.28
CA SER A 235 2.61 26.69 -0.71
C SER A 235 3.22 28.10 -0.75
N SER A 236 2.95 28.84 -1.82
CA SER A 236 3.59 30.12 -2.16
C SER A 236 3.40 31.22 -1.12
N ASP A 237 2.33 31.15 -0.32
CA ASP A 237 2.05 32.15 0.71
C ASP A 237 3.02 32.04 1.90
N ASN A 238 3.48 30.82 2.23
CA ASN A 238 4.49 30.61 3.28
C ASN A 238 5.92 30.83 2.79
N ARG A 239 6.21 30.60 1.50
CA ARG A 239 7.54 30.91 0.94
C ARG A 239 7.89 32.38 1.13
N ARG A 240 6.97 33.31 0.83
CA ARG A 240 7.23 34.75 1.01
C ARG A 240 7.55 35.09 2.46
N ILE A 241 6.79 34.57 3.41
CA ILE A 241 6.99 34.84 4.84
C ILE A 241 8.35 34.29 5.32
N ILE A 242 8.75 33.10 4.87
CA ILE A 242 10.04 32.50 5.24
C ILE A 242 11.22 33.25 4.58
N TYR A 243 11.10 33.62 3.30
CA TYR A 243 12.14 34.40 2.62
C TYR A 243 12.27 35.82 3.19
N ASP A 244 11.16 36.50 3.49
CA ASP A 244 11.16 37.82 4.11
C ASP A 244 11.69 37.75 5.56
N GLY A 245 11.34 36.70 6.31
CA GLY A 245 11.88 36.45 7.66
C GLY A 245 13.39 36.18 7.67
N ILE A 246 13.89 35.39 6.71
CA ILE A 246 15.33 35.13 6.58
C ILE A 246 16.09 36.38 6.10
N ALA A 247 15.51 37.17 5.20
CA ALA A 247 16.09 38.44 4.75
C ALA A 247 16.20 39.45 5.91
N ASN A 248 15.14 39.60 6.71
CA ASN A 248 15.14 40.49 7.87
C ASN A 248 16.15 40.06 8.96
N MET A 249 16.33 38.76 9.18
CA MET A 249 17.36 38.24 10.10
C MET A 249 18.80 38.42 9.59
N LEU A 250 18.98 38.52 8.26
CA LEU A 250 20.28 38.81 7.65
C LEU A 250 20.61 40.31 7.70
N GLU A 251 19.61 41.18 7.60
CA GLU A 251 19.78 42.63 7.75
C GLU A 251 20.07 43.05 9.21
N GLU A 252 19.51 42.36 10.21
CA GLU A 252 19.78 42.64 11.64
C GLU A 252 21.20 42.25 12.09
N LYS A 253 21.95 41.49 11.29
CA LYS A 253 23.31 41.01 11.61
C LYS A 253 24.44 41.79 10.91
N LEU A 254 24.11 42.85 10.15
CA LEU A 254 25.04 43.71 9.42
C LEU A 254 25.05 45.12 10.01
#